data_AF-R4X1M3-F1
#
_entry.id   AF-R4X1M3-F1
#
_cell.length_a   1.000
_cell.length_b   1.000
_cell.length_c   1.000
_cell.angle_alpha   90.00
_cell.angle_beta   90.00
_cell.angle_gamma   90.00
#
_symmetry.space_group_name_H-M   'P 1'
#
loop_
_entity.id
_entity.type
_entity.pdbx_description
1 polymer ?
#
loop_
_entity_poly.entity_id
_entity_poly.type
_entity_poly.pdbx_seq_one_letter_code
_entity_poly.pdbx_strand_id
1 'polypeptide(L)'
;MTSVSRFLLGALALCCAASALAQPQAQTSDPNAPKTRAQVRAEFLLWRSVGYDPNDWLNYPDNAMRASRVIAQRQAQGNSAVQ
;
A
#
# COMPACT_ATOMS: atom_id res chain seq x y z
N MET A 1 -12.07 -38.76 18.95
CA MET A 1 -12.49 -37.44 18.41
C MET A 1 -11.37 -36.39 18.62
N THR A 2 -10.15 -36.66 18.14
CA THR A 2 -8.97 -35.79 18.39
C THR A 2 -8.26 -35.36 17.11
N SER A 3 -8.43 -36.10 16.00
CA SER A 3 -7.76 -35.79 14.72
C SER A 3 -8.33 -34.58 14.00
N VAL A 4 -9.64 -34.32 14.13
CA VAL A 4 -10.31 -33.18 13.45
C VAL A 4 -9.82 -31.82 13.99
N SER A 5 -9.51 -31.75 15.29
CA SER A 5 -8.99 -30.54 15.93
C SER A 5 -7.58 -30.16 15.44
N ARG A 6 -6.76 -31.16 15.06
CA ARG A 6 -5.40 -30.93 14.54
C ARG A 6 -5.42 -30.43 13.10
N PHE A 7 -6.36 -30.93 12.29
CA PHE A 7 -6.55 -30.46 10.91
C PHE A 7 -7.08 -29.03 10.86
N LEU A 8 -8.01 -28.66 11.75
CA LEU A 8 -8.52 -27.29 11.84
C LEU A 8 -7.45 -26.30 12.31
N LEU A 9 -6.62 -26.67 13.30
CA LEU A 9 -5.49 -25.83 13.72
C LEU A 9 -4.43 -25.68 12.61
N GLY A 10 -4.14 -26.74 11.87
CA GLY A 10 -3.17 -26.70 10.76
C GLY A 10 -3.64 -25.82 9.60
N ALA A 11 -4.92 -25.89 9.24
CA ALA A 11 -5.50 -25.06 8.19
C ALA A 11 -5.50 -23.56 8.56
N LEU A 12 -5.77 -23.24 9.82
CA LEU A 12 -5.71 -21.86 10.32
C LEU A 12 -4.27 -21.32 10.35
N ALA A 13 -3.29 -22.16 10.74
CA ALA A 13 -1.88 -21.78 10.76
C ALA A 13 -1.31 -21.50 9.36
N LEU A 14 -1.72 -22.27 8.34
CA LEU A 14 -1.32 -22.03 6.95
C LEU A 14 -1.93 -20.74 6.39
N CYS A 15 -3.17 -20.40 6.78
CA CYS A 15 -3.84 -19.16 6.39
C CYS A 15 -3.15 -17.92 7.01
N CYS A 16 -2.73 -18.00 8.28
CA CYS A 16 -1.98 -16.92 8.93
C CYS A 16 -0.56 -16.73 8.40
N ALA A 17 0.11 -17.81 7.95
CA ALA A 17 1.46 -17.72 7.39
C ALA A 17 1.49 -16.99 6.03
N ALA A 18 0.42 -17.08 5.23
CA ALA A 18 0.29 -16.33 3.97
C ALA A 18 0.18 -14.81 4.22
N SER A 19 -0.38 -14.38 5.35
CA SER A 19 -0.49 -12.97 5.72
C SER A 19 0.84 -12.35 6.17
N ALA A 20 1.82 -13.17 6.60
CA ALA A 20 3.12 -12.69 7.09
C ALA A 20 4.02 -12.18 5.96
N LEU A 21 3.87 -12.66 4.73
CA LEU A 21 4.60 -12.13 3.56
C LEU A 21 3.99 -10.82 3.03
N ALA A 22 2.79 -10.46 3.49
CA ALA A 22 2.14 -9.19 3.21
C ALA A 22 2.38 -8.16 4.33
N GLN A 23 3.32 -8.41 5.26
CA GLN A 23 3.70 -7.40 6.24
C GLN A 23 4.15 -6.14 5.50
N PRO A 24 3.44 -5.01 5.67
CA PRO A 24 3.91 -3.74 5.16
C PRO A 24 5.33 -3.57 5.70
N GLN A 25 6.31 -3.43 4.81
CA GLN A 25 7.68 -3.08 5.20
C GLN A 25 7.55 -1.90 6.16
N ALA A 26 7.87 -2.10 7.44
CA ALA A 26 7.74 -1.06 8.45
C ALA A 26 8.46 0.16 7.92
N GLN A 27 7.70 1.16 7.48
CA GLN A 27 8.28 2.36 6.90
C GLN A 27 9.08 2.99 8.02
N THR A 28 10.39 3.07 7.82
CA THR A 28 11.23 3.93 8.64
C THR A 28 10.60 5.31 8.58
N SER A 29 10.09 5.80 9.71
CA SER A 29 9.30 7.04 9.79
C SER A 29 10.10 8.32 9.53
N ASP A 30 11.32 8.20 9.01
CA ASP A 30 12.10 9.31 8.50
C ASP A 30 11.58 9.68 7.10
N PRO A 31 10.92 10.85 6.94
CA PRO A 31 10.42 11.30 5.64
C PRO A 31 11.54 11.54 4.63
N ASN A 32 12.80 11.64 5.07
CA ASN A 32 13.98 11.86 4.21
C ASN A 32 14.75 10.57 3.89
N ALA A 33 14.33 9.41 4.41
CA ALA A 33 14.98 8.15 4.10
C ALA A 33 14.87 7.81 2.59
N PRO A 34 15.94 7.30 1.95
CA PRO A 34 15.86 6.87 0.55
C PRO A 34 14.79 5.78 0.36
N LYS A 35 13.92 5.98 -0.63
CA LYS A 35 12.86 5.00 -0.95
C LYS A 35 13.43 3.81 -1.71
N THR A 36 12.94 2.62 -1.40
CA THR A 36 13.24 1.43 -2.21
C THR A 36 12.50 1.49 -3.54
N ARG A 37 12.98 0.75 -4.56
CA ARG A 37 12.28 0.65 -5.86
C ARG A 37 10.85 0.13 -5.71
N ALA A 38 10.60 -0.77 -4.75
CA ALA A 38 9.27 -1.28 -4.47
C ALA A 38 8.34 -0.18 -3.92
N GLN A 39 8.84 0.64 -2.99
CA GLN A 39 8.10 1.78 -2.44
C GLN A 39 7.77 2.82 -3.51
N VAL A 40 8.72 3.18 -4.38
CA VAL A 40 8.47 4.13 -5.48
C VAL A 40 7.38 3.61 -6.42
N ARG A 41 7.39 2.31 -6.75
CA ARG A 41 6.35 1.71 -7.60
C ARG A 41 4.98 1.73 -6.91
N ALA A 42 4.93 1.42 -5.62
CA ALA A 42 3.69 1.47 -4.86
C ALA A 42 3.11 2.89 -4.80
N GLU A 43 3.95 3.89 -4.54
CA GLU A 43 3.56 5.31 -4.54
C GLU A 43 3.08 5.77 -5.92
N PHE A 44 3.77 5.35 -6.99
CA PHE A 44 3.34 5.65 -8.35
C PHE A 44 1.96 5.07 -8.66
N LEU A 45 1.70 3.80 -8.28
CA LEU A 45 0.38 3.18 -8.45
C LEU A 45 -0.71 3.91 -7.63
N LEU A 46 -0.38 4.36 -6.41
CA LEU A 46 -1.28 5.16 -5.59
C LEU A 46 -1.64 6.49 -6.30
N TRP A 47 -0.68 7.16 -6.92
CA TRP A 47 -0.93 8.36 -7.72
C TRP A 47 -1.81 8.06 -8.94
N ARG A 48 -1.55 6.97 -9.66
CA ARG A 48 -2.40 6.52 -10.77
C ARG A 48 -3.85 6.26 -10.31
N SER A 49 -4.05 5.69 -9.12
CA SER A 49 -5.39 5.41 -8.57
C SER A 49 -6.22 6.66 -8.28
N VAL A 50 -5.60 7.83 -8.14
CA VAL A 50 -6.27 9.14 -7.96
C VAL A 50 -6.26 10.00 -9.24
N GLY A 51 -5.95 9.37 -10.37
CA GLY A 51 -6.01 9.97 -11.69
C GLY A 51 -4.80 10.82 -12.06
N TYR A 52 -3.61 10.56 -11.49
CA TYR A 52 -2.37 11.13 -12.03
C TYR A 52 -2.05 10.52 -13.40
N ASP A 53 -1.69 11.35 -14.39
CA ASP A 53 -1.20 10.88 -15.67
C ASP A 53 0.21 11.41 -15.98
N PRO A 54 1.26 10.56 -16.01
CA PRO A 54 2.61 11.03 -16.28
C PRO A 54 2.81 11.53 -17.73
N ASN A 55 1.90 11.21 -18.65
CA ASN A 55 1.96 11.70 -20.02
C ASN A 55 1.23 13.05 -20.19
N ASP A 56 0.51 13.53 -19.18
CA ASP A 56 -0.14 14.83 -19.17
C ASP A 56 0.87 15.92 -18.78
N TRP A 57 1.80 16.18 -19.70
CA TRP A 57 2.83 17.20 -19.52
C TRP A 57 2.27 18.62 -19.58
N LEU A 58 1.11 18.81 -20.21
CA LEU A 58 0.46 20.11 -20.36
C LEU A 58 0.01 20.68 -19.01
N ASN A 59 -0.52 19.83 -18.12
CA ASN A 59 -0.99 20.23 -16.79
C ASN A 59 0.02 19.92 -15.68
N TYR A 60 1.27 19.61 -16.04
CA TYR A 60 2.33 19.46 -15.04
C TYR A 60 2.84 20.84 -14.61
N PRO A 61 3.03 21.11 -13.30
CA PRO A 61 2.99 20.17 -12.17
C PRO A 61 1.64 20.05 -11.44
N ASP A 62 0.60 20.74 -11.88
CA ASP A 62 -0.69 20.80 -11.18
C ASP A 62 -1.37 19.44 -11.02
N ASN A 63 -1.28 18.57 -12.03
CA ASN A 63 -1.82 17.22 -11.98
C ASN A 63 -1.16 16.34 -10.89
N ALA A 64 0.16 16.46 -10.70
CA ALA A 64 0.92 15.81 -9.63
C ALA A 64 0.55 16.37 -8.26
N MET A 65 0.49 17.70 -8.12
CA MET A 65 0.10 18.35 -6.85
C MET A 65 -1.33 18.02 -6.44
N ARG A 66 -2.25 17.90 -7.40
CA ARG A 66 -3.62 17.44 -7.15
C ARG A 66 -3.63 16.02 -6.59
N ALA A 67 -2.92 15.09 -7.23
CA ALA A 67 -2.83 13.71 -6.76
C ALA A 67 -2.30 13.62 -5.32
N SER A 68 -1.21 14.34 -5.02
CA SER A 68 -0.64 14.42 -3.68
C SER A 68 -1.63 14.94 -2.63
N ARG A 69 -2.38 16.01 -2.95
CA ARG A 69 -3.40 16.55 -2.05
C ARG A 69 -4.52 15.55 -1.75
N VAL A 70 -5.02 14.86 -2.78
CA VAL A 70 -6.07 13.84 -2.60
C VAL A 70 -5.58 12.69 -1.72
N ILE A 71 -4.34 12.23 -1.94
CA ILE A 71 -3.75 11.17 -1.12
C ILE A 71 -3.59 11.62 0.34
N ALA A 72 -3.04 12.81 0.59
CA ALA A 72 -2.89 13.36 1.93
C ALA A 72 -4.24 13.51 2.65
N GLN A 73 -5.28 13.96 1.94
CA GLN A 73 -6.64 14.03 2.48
C GLN A 73 -7.18 12.65 2.87
N ARG A 74 -7.01 11.63 2.02
CA ARG A 74 -7.43 10.25 2.33
C ARG A 74 -6.71 9.68 3.54
N GLN A 75 -5.41 9.94 3.66
CA GLN A 75 -4.61 9.51 4.81
C GLN A 75 -5.05 10.20 6.11
N ALA A 76 -5.33 11.50 6.06
CA ALA A 76 -5.86 12.25 7.20
C ALA A 76 -7.25 11.74 7.65
N GLN A 77 -8.03 11.15 6.75
CA GLN A 77 -9.32 10.52 7.02
C GLN A 77 -9.21 9.05 7.50
N GLY A 78 -7.99 8.51 7.63
CA GLY A 78 -7.76 7.10 8.02
C GLY A 78 -8.06 6.09 6.91
N ASN A 79 -8.28 6.54 5.67
CA ASN A 79 -8.66 5.69 4.55
C ASN A 79 -7.45 5.38 3.65
N SER A 80 -6.48 4.64 4.20
CA SER A 80 -5.22 4.30 3.53
C SER A 80 -5.31 3.08 2.59
N ALA A 81 -6.51 2.53 2.36
CA ALA A 81 -6.69 1.33 1.55
C ALA A 81 -6.74 1.65 0.05
N VAL A 82 -5.67 1.33 -0.66
CA VAL A 82 -5.78 0.82 -2.04
C VAL A 82 -6.01 -0.68 -1.89
N GLN A 83 -7.24 -1.12 -2.15
CA GLN A 83 -7.53 -2.54 -2.37
C GLN A 83 -6.99 -2.96 -3.73
#